data_AF-A0A957GBT4-F1
#
_entry.id   AF-A0A957GBT4-F1
#
_cell.length_a   1.000
_cell.length_b   1.000
_cell.length_c   1.000
_cell.angle_alpha   90.00
_cell.angle_beta   90.00
_cell.angle_gamma   90.00
#
_symmetry.space_group_name_H-M   'P 1'
#
loop_
_entity.id
_entity.type
_entity.pdbx_description
1 polymer ?
#
loop_
_entity_poly.entity_id
_entity_poly.type
_entity_poly.pdbx_seq_one_letter_code
_entity_poly.pdbx_strand_id
1 'polypeptide(L)'
;MARRIIPALLLLALLLGAEPGRPPAGVQAQSPNLLQNPGFEDGFYRWNGINEINVGHGWTPWWVDDPNHDPTYLTPEFKEALARDFPYRIRSGERAQQWFKLYSSFVAGVHQQVFNVTPGQNYRFTIWAQVWSSVEDNPATVSTLPANPHLQIGIDPTGYWNPYSADIIWSAEASMGQVIDRYGLLSVEATAQNNIITVFVRAIPEFANKHNNVYLDDAELVQVGPPPPPPTATPLPAT
;
A
#
# COMPACT_ATOMS: atom_id res chain seq x y z
N MET A 1 -54.18 50.26 63.82
CA MET A 1 -54.29 48.79 63.95
C MET A 1 -55.24 48.27 62.89
N ALA A 2 -54.75 47.57 61.87
CA ALA A 2 -55.50 46.55 61.11
C ALA A 2 -54.55 45.89 60.09
N ARG A 3 -54.59 44.55 60.10
CA ARG A 3 -53.72 43.57 59.45
C ARG A 3 -53.69 43.70 57.91
N ARG A 4 -52.52 43.48 57.30
CA ARG A 4 -52.38 43.12 55.88
C ARG A 4 -51.95 41.66 55.75
N ILE A 5 -52.62 41.00 54.81
CA ILE A 5 -52.67 39.57 54.53
C ILE A 5 -51.45 39.16 53.69
N ILE A 6 -50.85 38.01 54.00
CA ILE A 6 -49.81 37.35 53.19
C ILE A 6 -50.50 36.42 52.18
N PRO A 7 -50.06 36.37 50.91
CA PRO A 7 -50.20 35.17 50.10
C PRO A 7 -48.84 34.50 49.90
N ALA A 8 -48.79 33.20 50.20
CA ALA A 8 -47.68 32.31 49.90
C ALA A 8 -47.70 31.94 48.41
N LEU A 9 -46.53 32.02 47.76
CA LEU A 9 -46.30 31.42 46.44
C LEU A 9 -45.35 30.23 46.61
N LEU A 10 -45.86 29.03 46.36
CA LEU A 10 -45.05 27.82 46.16
C LEU A 10 -44.31 27.94 44.81
N LEU A 11 -42.98 27.85 44.83
CA LEU A 11 -42.18 27.57 43.64
C LEU A 11 -41.74 26.09 43.68
N LEU A 12 -42.20 25.32 42.70
CA LEU A 12 -41.75 23.96 42.45
C LEU A 12 -40.51 24.02 41.54
N ALA A 13 -39.34 23.67 42.05
CA ALA A 13 -38.10 23.61 41.27
C ALA A 13 -37.99 22.25 40.57
N LEU A 14 -38.04 22.24 39.23
CA LEU A 14 -37.63 21.09 38.40
C LEU A 14 -36.10 21.03 38.34
N LEU A 15 -35.51 19.96 38.86
CA LEU A 15 -34.11 19.62 38.67
C LEU A 15 -33.96 18.80 37.38
N LEU A 16 -33.45 19.41 36.30
CA LEU A 16 -32.94 18.68 35.14
C LEU A 16 -31.55 18.13 35.50
N GLY A 17 -31.42 16.80 35.55
CA GLY A 17 -30.12 16.14 35.64
C GLY A 17 -29.35 16.30 34.33
N ALA A 18 -28.16 16.91 34.39
CA ALA A 18 -27.21 16.90 33.28
C ALA A 18 -26.40 15.60 33.37
N GLU A 19 -26.58 14.71 32.40
CA GLU A 19 -25.67 13.57 32.24
C GLU A 19 -24.31 14.07 31.72
N PRO A 20 -23.17 13.60 32.28
CA PRO A 20 -21.86 13.96 31.77
C PRO A 20 -21.72 13.40 30.35
N GLY A 21 -21.56 14.30 29.38
CA GLY A 21 -21.40 13.97 27.97
C GLY A 21 -20.25 13.00 27.75
N ARG A 22 -20.57 11.85 27.14
CA ARG A 22 -19.59 10.91 26.59
C ARG A 22 -18.68 11.69 25.62
N PRO A 23 -17.35 11.68 25.78
CA PRO A 23 -16.48 12.37 24.83
C PRO A 23 -16.68 11.73 23.45
N PRO A 24 -16.70 12.54 22.37
CA PRO A 24 -16.76 12.01 21.02
C PRO A 24 -15.56 11.08 20.81
N ALA A 25 -15.80 9.93 20.16
CA ALA A 25 -14.73 9.07 19.70
C ALA A 25 -13.74 9.92 18.90
N GLY A 26 -12.49 9.97 19.34
CA GLY A 26 -11.47 10.80 18.70
C GLY A 26 -11.37 10.46 17.22
N VAL A 27 -11.53 11.47 16.37
CA VAL A 27 -11.14 11.38 14.96
C VAL A 27 -9.63 11.17 14.96
N GLN A 28 -9.21 9.94 14.72
CA GLN A 28 -7.80 9.62 14.58
C GLN A 28 -7.31 10.36 13.33
N ALA A 29 -6.49 11.40 13.51
CA ALA A 29 -5.89 12.11 12.39
C ALA A 29 -5.17 11.09 11.49
N GLN A 30 -5.43 11.11 10.18
CA GLN A 30 -4.63 10.31 9.24
C GLN A 30 -3.17 10.76 9.37
N SER A 31 -2.30 9.83 9.75
CA SER A 31 -0.86 10.07 9.73
C SER A 31 -0.43 10.49 8.32
N PRO A 32 0.53 11.42 8.17
CA PRO A 32 1.02 11.82 6.85
C PRO A 32 1.67 10.63 6.14
N ASN A 33 1.53 10.58 4.81
CA ASN A 33 2.25 9.60 3.99
C ASN A 33 3.75 9.90 4.04
N LEU A 34 4.55 8.90 4.37
CA LEU A 34 5.99 9.02 4.57
C LEU A 34 6.81 8.73 3.30
N LEU A 35 6.16 8.28 2.22
CA LEU A 35 6.81 8.00 0.95
C LEU A 35 7.05 9.27 0.14
N GLN A 36 8.17 9.30 -0.57
CA GLN A 36 8.46 10.23 -1.64
C GLN A 36 7.83 9.74 -2.94
N ASN A 37 7.24 10.66 -3.71
CA ASN A 37 6.59 10.39 -4.99
C ASN A 37 5.62 9.17 -4.94
N PRO A 38 4.65 9.16 -4.01
CA PRO A 38 3.79 8.00 -3.79
C PRO A 38 2.90 7.64 -4.99
N GLY A 39 2.50 8.63 -5.79
CA GLY A 39 1.69 8.44 -7.01
C GLY A 39 2.50 8.51 -8.31
N PHE A 40 3.84 8.49 -8.25
CA PHE A 40 4.71 8.52 -9.44
C PHE A 40 4.57 9.77 -10.35
N GLU A 41 3.97 10.84 -9.86
CA GLU A 41 3.74 12.09 -10.60
C GLU A 41 4.97 12.99 -10.68
N ASP A 42 5.91 12.88 -9.73
CA ASP A 42 7.08 13.77 -9.61
C ASP A 42 8.23 13.43 -10.59
N GLY A 43 7.91 12.70 -11.65
CA GLY A 43 8.82 12.36 -12.75
C GLY A 43 9.67 11.12 -12.49
N PHE A 44 10.47 10.78 -13.50
CA PHE A 44 11.25 9.56 -13.59
C PHE A 44 12.71 9.87 -13.94
N TYR A 45 13.62 8.99 -13.52
CA TYR A 45 15.04 9.05 -13.85
C TYR A 45 15.55 7.72 -14.41
N ARG A 46 16.64 7.80 -15.19
CA ARG A 46 17.36 6.62 -15.68
C ARG A 46 18.27 6.07 -14.60
N TRP A 47 18.00 4.85 -14.17
CA TRP A 47 18.86 4.15 -13.21
C TRP A 47 20.24 3.88 -13.82
N ASN A 48 21.29 4.42 -13.21
CA ASN A 48 22.67 4.31 -13.70
C ASN A 48 22.87 4.68 -15.18
N GLY A 49 22.02 5.58 -15.72
CA GLY A 49 22.06 5.97 -17.13
C GLY A 49 21.58 4.92 -18.13
N ILE A 50 21.01 3.80 -17.67
CA ILE A 50 20.46 2.74 -18.52
C ILE A 50 19.12 3.20 -19.11
N ASN A 51 18.97 3.16 -20.43
CA ASN A 51 17.80 3.71 -21.12
C ASN A 51 16.53 2.92 -20.82
N GLU A 52 16.66 1.62 -20.60
CA GLU A 52 15.59 0.66 -20.40
C GLU A 52 15.09 0.62 -18.95
N ILE A 53 15.76 1.33 -18.03
CA ILE A 53 15.43 1.33 -16.60
C ILE A 53 15.10 2.75 -16.14
N ASN A 54 13.85 3.16 -16.38
CA ASN A 54 13.31 4.44 -15.91
C ASN A 54 12.40 4.21 -14.71
N VAL A 55 12.72 4.88 -13.60
CA VAL A 55 12.07 4.66 -12.32
C VAL A 55 11.59 5.98 -11.74
N GLY A 56 10.45 5.98 -11.08
CA GLY A 56 9.93 7.17 -10.42
C GLY A 56 10.94 7.74 -9.43
N HIS A 57 11.11 9.06 -9.40
CA HIS A 57 12.00 9.70 -8.45
C HIS A 57 11.70 9.26 -7.02
N GLY A 58 12.75 9.03 -6.21
CA GLY A 58 12.61 8.52 -4.84
C GLY A 58 12.53 6.99 -4.72
N TRP A 59 12.28 6.26 -5.82
CA TRP A 59 12.24 4.80 -5.84
C TRP A 59 13.50 4.20 -6.47
N THR A 60 13.86 2.99 -6.05
CA THR A 60 15.02 2.23 -6.55
C THR A 60 14.56 0.90 -7.15
N PRO A 61 14.96 0.55 -8.39
CA PRO A 61 14.63 -0.74 -8.99
C PRO A 61 15.51 -1.85 -8.42
N TRP A 62 15.02 -3.08 -8.46
CA TRP A 62 15.81 -4.27 -8.17
C TRP A 62 15.30 -5.48 -8.96
N TRP A 63 16.17 -6.45 -9.21
CA TRP A 63 15.84 -7.68 -9.93
C TRP A 63 16.84 -8.81 -9.65
N VAL A 64 16.43 -10.04 -9.95
CA VAL A 64 17.27 -11.24 -10.06
C VAL A 64 17.53 -11.53 -11.53
N ASP A 65 18.78 -11.72 -11.89
CA ASP A 65 19.16 -12.36 -13.16
C ASP A 65 19.53 -13.82 -12.88
N ASP A 66 18.74 -14.74 -13.42
CA ASP A 66 19.01 -16.18 -13.38
C ASP A 66 18.75 -16.80 -14.76
N PRO A 67 19.77 -16.85 -15.62
CA PRO A 67 19.64 -17.42 -16.96
C PRO A 67 19.51 -18.96 -16.94
N ASN A 68 19.66 -19.61 -15.80
CA ASN A 68 19.55 -21.06 -15.66
C ASN A 68 18.17 -21.50 -15.12
N HIS A 69 17.35 -20.56 -14.64
CA HIS A 69 15.96 -20.84 -14.27
C HIS A 69 15.12 -21.14 -15.53
N ASP A 70 14.07 -21.96 -15.39
CA ASP A 70 13.09 -22.22 -16.44
C ASP A 70 11.67 -21.84 -15.95
N PRO A 71 11.01 -20.82 -16.52
CA PRO A 71 11.51 -19.93 -17.58
C PRO A 71 12.61 -18.99 -17.08
N THR A 72 13.50 -18.52 -17.96
CA THR A 72 14.63 -17.66 -17.57
C THR A 72 14.17 -16.42 -16.80
N TYR A 73 14.92 -16.03 -15.77
CA TYR A 73 14.76 -14.74 -15.12
C TYR A 73 15.73 -13.74 -15.72
N LEU A 74 15.16 -12.73 -16.38
CA LEU A 74 15.92 -11.67 -17.04
C LEU A 74 15.48 -10.31 -16.49
N THR A 75 16.43 -9.39 -16.40
CA THR A 75 16.18 -7.97 -16.08
C THR A 75 14.98 -7.44 -16.92
N PRO A 76 13.89 -6.96 -16.28
CA PRO A 76 12.78 -6.32 -16.97
C PRO A 76 13.13 -4.89 -17.41
N GLU A 77 12.37 -4.35 -18.35
CA GLU A 77 12.40 -2.93 -18.67
C GLU A 77 11.49 -2.18 -17.69
N PHE A 78 12.00 -1.11 -17.06
CA PHE A 78 11.23 -0.21 -16.19
C PHE A 78 10.92 1.07 -16.95
N LYS A 79 9.66 1.52 -16.89
CA LYS A 79 9.17 2.68 -17.63
C LYS A 79 8.13 3.47 -16.84
N GLU A 80 7.93 4.71 -17.25
CA GLU A 80 6.70 5.43 -16.94
C GLU A 80 5.56 4.87 -17.82
N ALA A 81 4.41 4.62 -17.20
CA ALA A 81 3.14 4.57 -17.93
C ALA A 81 2.55 5.98 -17.95
N LEU A 82 1.91 6.36 -19.05
CA LEU A 82 1.32 7.69 -19.24
C LEU A 82 -0.17 7.56 -19.57
N ALA A 83 -1.01 8.38 -18.92
CA ALA A 83 -2.47 8.35 -19.11
C ALA A 83 -2.89 8.62 -20.54
N ARG A 84 -2.17 9.51 -21.24
CA ARG A 84 -2.42 9.83 -22.65
C ARG A 84 -2.26 8.63 -23.59
N ASP A 85 -1.43 7.66 -23.22
CA ASP A 85 -1.07 6.51 -24.06
C ASP A 85 -1.84 5.26 -23.61
N PHE A 86 -1.96 5.06 -22.29
CA PHE A 86 -2.56 3.87 -21.68
C PHE A 86 -3.44 4.26 -20.47
N PRO A 87 -4.61 4.89 -20.66
CA PRO A 87 -5.42 5.42 -19.56
C PRO A 87 -5.90 4.33 -18.58
N TYR A 88 -6.06 3.08 -19.05
CA TYR A 88 -6.46 1.93 -18.22
C TYR A 88 -5.31 1.33 -17.39
N ARG A 89 -4.10 1.88 -17.50
CA ARG A 89 -2.89 1.51 -16.78
C ARG A 89 -2.41 2.59 -15.81
N ILE A 90 -3.26 3.59 -15.61
CA ILE A 90 -3.09 4.68 -14.65
C ILE A 90 -4.24 4.59 -13.67
N ARG A 91 -3.96 4.72 -12.38
CA ARG A 91 -5.01 4.71 -11.37
C ARG A 91 -5.44 6.13 -11.02
N SER A 92 -4.47 7.00 -10.76
CA SER A 92 -4.71 8.41 -10.44
C SER A 92 -3.68 9.28 -11.17
N GLY A 93 -3.97 10.59 -11.30
CA GLY A 93 -3.07 11.51 -11.99
C GLY A 93 -2.85 11.18 -13.47
N GLU A 94 -1.60 11.32 -13.92
CA GLU A 94 -1.18 11.21 -15.31
C GLU A 94 -0.13 10.11 -15.53
N ARG A 95 0.43 9.55 -14.46
CA ARG A 95 1.58 8.64 -14.51
C ARG A 95 1.44 7.47 -13.54
N ALA A 96 2.11 6.37 -13.87
CA ALA A 96 2.29 5.23 -12.98
C ALA A 96 3.65 4.59 -13.23
N GLN A 97 4.21 3.90 -12.24
CA GLN A 97 5.41 3.07 -12.47
C GLN A 97 5.01 1.80 -13.20
N GLN A 98 5.74 1.45 -14.26
CA GLN A 98 5.60 0.18 -14.96
C GLN A 98 6.93 -0.56 -14.99
N TRP A 99 6.88 -1.89 -15.00
CA TRP A 99 7.95 -2.70 -15.60
C TRP A 99 7.37 -3.91 -16.33
N PHE A 100 8.12 -4.44 -17.28
CA PHE A 100 7.71 -5.61 -18.04
C PHE A 100 8.87 -6.39 -18.64
N LYS A 101 8.58 -7.63 -19.05
CA LYS A 101 9.47 -8.41 -19.90
C LYS A 101 8.65 -9.17 -20.94
N LEU A 102 9.19 -9.26 -22.15
CA LEU A 102 8.60 -10.05 -23.22
C LEU A 102 9.23 -11.44 -23.26
N TYR A 103 8.41 -12.47 -23.44
CA TYR A 103 8.84 -13.86 -23.67
C TYR A 103 9.80 -14.42 -22.61
N SER A 104 9.68 -13.95 -21.37
CA SER A 104 10.52 -14.37 -20.25
C SER A 104 9.79 -14.13 -18.93
N SER A 105 10.25 -14.80 -17.88
CA SER A 105 9.89 -14.46 -16.51
C SER A 105 10.92 -13.48 -15.91
N PHE A 106 10.64 -12.99 -14.70
CA PHE A 106 11.52 -12.16 -13.90
C PHE A 106 11.18 -12.31 -12.41
N VAL A 107 12.15 -12.01 -11.54
CA VAL A 107 11.89 -11.63 -10.15
C VAL A 107 12.36 -10.20 -10.02
N ALA A 108 11.44 -9.25 -9.85
CA ALA A 108 11.78 -7.83 -9.86
C ALA A 108 10.76 -6.96 -9.13
N GLY A 109 11.18 -5.72 -8.86
CA GLY A 109 10.28 -4.66 -8.46
C GLY A 109 11.03 -3.40 -8.06
N VAL A 110 10.46 -2.66 -7.12
CA VAL A 110 11.02 -1.40 -6.61
C VAL A 110 11.04 -1.38 -5.09
N HIS A 111 11.90 -0.55 -4.52
CA HIS A 111 11.95 -0.30 -3.09
C HIS A 111 12.21 1.17 -2.77
N GLN A 112 11.88 1.57 -1.54
CA GLN A 112 12.18 2.90 -1.00
C GLN A 112 12.53 2.79 0.49
N GLN A 113 13.65 3.37 0.90
CA GLN A 113 14.00 3.51 2.31
C GLN A 113 13.34 4.76 2.89
N VAL A 114 12.72 4.63 4.06
CA VAL A 114 12.06 5.72 4.78
C VAL A 114 12.78 5.94 6.09
N PHE A 115 13.32 7.14 6.24
CA PHE A 115 14.13 7.56 7.39
C PHE A 115 13.28 8.29 8.44
N ASN A 116 13.82 8.40 9.65
CA ASN A 116 13.20 9.11 10.79
C ASN A 116 11.86 8.49 11.24
N VAL A 117 11.70 7.18 11.02
CA VAL A 117 10.62 6.41 11.65
C VAL A 117 10.96 6.15 13.13
N THR A 118 9.95 5.85 13.94
CA THR A 118 10.12 5.62 15.38
C THR A 118 10.23 4.12 15.65
N PRO A 119 11.37 3.62 16.17
CA PRO A 119 11.49 2.22 16.57
C PRO A 119 10.38 1.81 17.56
N GLY A 120 9.88 0.58 17.41
CA GLY A 120 8.79 0.03 18.20
C GLY A 120 7.39 0.48 17.77
N GLN A 121 7.25 1.38 16.80
CA GLN A 121 5.95 1.75 16.23
C GLN A 121 5.60 0.86 15.05
N ASN A 122 4.29 0.64 14.87
CA ASN A 122 3.77 -0.12 13.75
C ASN A 122 3.54 0.79 12.53
N TYR A 123 3.91 0.31 11.36
CA TYR A 123 3.76 1.01 10.10
C TYR A 123 2.99 0.14 9.12
N ARG A 124 2.07 0.75 8.37
CA ARG A 124 1.33 0.11 7.28
C ARG A 124 1.82 0.64 5.95
N PHE A 125 2.29 -0.26 5.10
CA PHE A 125 2.57 0.00 3.70
C PHE A 125 1.40 -0.50 2.86
N THR A 126 0.87 0.35 2.00
CA THR A 126 -0.09 -0.02 0.96
C THR A 126 0.33 0.51 -0.39
N ILE A 127 -0.10 -0.15 -1.46
CA ILE A 127 0.07 0.33 -2.82
C ILE A 127 -1.02 -0.26 -3.71
N TRP A 128 -1.46 0.48 -4.71
CA TRP A 128 -2.32 -0.07 -5.74
C TRP A 128 -1.48 -0.66 -6.84
N ALA A 129 -1.78 -1.91 -7.20
CA ALA A 129 -1.08 -2.60 -8.25
C ALA A 129 -2.05 -3.21 -9.27
N GLN A 130 -1.62 -3.23 -10.52
CA GLN A 130 -2.30 -3.90 -11.61
C GLN A 130 -1.28 -4.75 -12.37
N VAL A 131 -1.72 -5.88 -12.88
CA VAL A 131 -0.96 -6.72 -13.80
C VAL A 131 -1.72 -6.85 -15.10
N TRP A 132 -0.98 -6.83 -16.21
CA TRP A 132 -1.44 -7.33 -17.49
C TRP A 132 -0.49 -8.40 -17.96
N SER A 133 -1.02 -9.57 -18.31
CA SER A 133 -0.21 -10.67 -18.82
C SER A 133 -0.94 -11.36 -19.95
N SER A 134 -0.31 -11.45 -21.11
CA SER A 134 -0.97 -11.92 -22.31
C SER A 134 -0.02 -12.69 -23.22
N VAL A 135 -0.53 -13.74 -23.85
CA VAL A 135 0.13 -14.41 -24.98
C VAL A 135 -0.12 -13.70 -26.31
N GLU A 136 -1.09 -12.79 -26.36
CA GLU A 136 -1.48 -12.02 -27.55
C GLU A 136 -0.96 -10.59 -27.54
N ASP A 137 -0.87 -9.95 -28.71
CA ASP A 137 -0.37 -8.58 -28.86
C ASP A 137 -1.35 -7.49 -28.50
N ASN A 138 -2.64 -7.79 -28.48
CA ASN A 138 -3.64 -6.77 -28.26
C ASN A 138 -3.53 -6.25 -26.82
N PRO A 139 -3.05 -5.00 -26.60
CA PRO A 139 -2.93 -4.45 -25.27
C PRO A 139 -4.28 -3.97 -24.73
N ALA A 140 -5.39 -4.43 -25.34
CA ALA A 140 -6.72 -4.31 -24.79
C ALA A 140 -6.70 -4.60 -23.29
N THR A 141 -7.66 -4.03 -22.58
CA THR A 141 -7.73 -4.04 -21.12
C THR A 141 -7.67 -5.43 -20.49
N VAL A 142 -7.82 -6.50 -21.28
CA VAL A 142 -7.96 -7.87 -20.82
C VAL A 142 -6.73 -8.71 -21.17
N SER A 143 -6.28 -9.49 -20.19
CA SER A 143 -5.23 -10.49 -20.27
C SER A 143 -5.74 -11.76 -20.97
N THR A 144 -4.90 -12.40 -21.80
CA THR A 144 -5.19 -13.70 -22.42
C THR A 144 -4.20 -14.74 -21.92
N LEU A 145 -4.70 -15.77 -21.23
CA LEU A 145 -3.89 -16.81 -20.57
C LEU A 145 -2.80 -16.21 -19.65
N PRO A 146 -3.17 -15.46 -18.61
CA PRO A 146 -2.23 -14.71 -17.78
C PRO A 146 -1.20 -15.61 -17.08
N ALA A 147 0.01 -15.09 -16.92
CA ALA A 147 1.20 -15.82 -16.45
C ALA A 147 1.23 -16.11 -14.94
N ASN A 148 0.11 -16.08 -14.23
CA ASN A 148 0.04 -16.18 -12.77
C ASN A 148 1.11 -15.31 -12.04
N PRO A 149 0.94 -13.97 -12.05
CA PRO A 149 1.93 -13.04 -11.53
C PRO A 149 1.92 -13.01 -10.00
N HIS A 150 2.78 -13.82 -9.36
CA HIS A 150 2.96 -13.81 -7.90
C HIS A 150 3.44 -12.42 -7.47
N LEU A 151 2.54 -11.62 -6.90
CA LEU A 151 2.78 -10.22 -6.56
C LEU A 151 2.64 -10.01 -5.05
N GLN A 152 3.63 -9.35 -4.45
CA GLN A 152 3.67 -9.05 -3.01
C GLN A 152 4.25 -7.66 -2.76
N ILE A 153 3.88 -7.11 -1.60
CA ILE A 153 4.60 -5.98 -1.00
C ILE A 153 5.18 -6.37 0.34
N GLY A 154 6.24 -5.69 0.76
CA GLY A 154 6.91 -6.01 2.02
C GLY A 154 7.47 -4.80 2.73
N ILE A 155 7.75 -4.98 4.02
CA ILE A 155 8.50 -4.03 4.85
C ILE A 155 9.68 -4.78 5.47
N ASP A 156 10.91 -4.33 5.22
CA ASP A 156 12.05 -4.69 6.06
C ASP A 156 12.05 -3.75 7.29
N PRO A 157 11.80 -4.28 8.51
CA PRO A 157 11.65 -3.47 9.71
C PRO A 157 13.00 -2.97 10.26
N THR A 158 14.13 -3.52 9.79
CA THR A 158 15.49 -3.11 10.19
C THR A 158 16.00 -1.93 9.38
N GLY A 159 15.36 -1.67 8.23
CA GLY A 159 15.77 -0.66 7.26
C GLY A 159 16.83 -1.15 6.27
N TYR A 160 17.10 -2.46 6.22
CA TYR A 160 18.00 -3.00 5.21
C TYR A 160 17.35 -2.92 3.83
N TRP A 161 18.14 -2.55 2.82
CA TRP A 161 17.64 -2.31 1.46
C TRP A 161 17.86 -3.51 0.52
N ASN A 162 18.48 -4.58 1.01
CA ASN A 162 18.68 -5.79 0.22
C ASN A 162 17.34 -6.51 -0.01
N PRO A 163 16.87 -6.63 -1.26
CA PRO A 163 15.58 -7.28 -1.58
C PRO A 163 15.57 -8.80 -1.30
N TYR A 164 16.74 -9.39 -0.99
CA TYR A 164 16.90 -10.80 -0.62
C TYR A 164 16.91 -11.02 0.90
N SER A 165 16.71 -9.96 1.68
CA SER A 165 16.66 -10.04 3.14
C SER A 165 15.54 -10.98 3.60
N ALA A 166 15.88 -11.90 4.49
CA ALA A 166 14.90 -12.78 5.13
C ALA A 166 14.04 -12.04 6.18
N ASP A 167 14.45 -10.83 6.57
CA ASP A 167 13.75 -10.00 7.56
C ASP A 167 12.58 -9.22 6.93
N ILE A 168 12.43 -9.25 5.60
CA ILE A 168 11.30 -8.61 4.93
C ILE A 168 10.01 -9.33 5.33
N ILE A 169 9.12 -8.57 5.98
CA ILE A 169 7.75 -9.01 6.27
C ILE A 169 6.93 -8.78 5.00
N TRP A 170 6.67 -9.85 4.26
CA TRP A 170 5.85 -9.82 3.04
C TRP A 170 4.35 -9.91 3.37
N SER A 171 3.54 -9.25 2.55
CA SER A 171 2.10 -9.47 2.48
C SER A 171 1.82 -10.92 2.05
N ALA A 172 0.57 -11.36 2.26
CA ALA A 172 0.07 -12.48 1.45
C ALA A 172 0.24 -12.17 -0.04
N GLU A 173 0.48 -13.20 -0.84
CA GLU A 173 0.47 -13.05 -2.30
C GLU A 173 -0.89 -12.53 -2.75
N ALA A 174 -0.86 -11.50 -3.61
CA ALA A 174 -2.07 -10.98 -4.22
C ALA A 174 -2.71 -12.08 -5.06
N SER A 175 -4.01 -12.31 -4.89
CA SER A 175 -4.71 -13.23 -5.79
C SER A 175 -4.72 -12.66 -7.20
N MET A 176 -4.61 -13.51 -8.22
CA MET A 176 -4.66 -13.04 -9.62
C MET A 176 -5.92 -12.19 -9.87
N GLY A 177 -7.09 -12.62 -9.39
CA GLY A 177 -8.32 -11.86 -9.54
C GLY A 177 -8.30 -10.47 -8.87
N GLN A 178 -7.45 -10.23 -7.89
CA GLN A 178 -7.34 -8.91 -7.24
C GLN A 178 -6.64 -7.89 -8.13
N VAL A 179 -5.64 -8.31 -8.92
CA VAL A 179 -4.71 -7.41 -9.61
C VAL A 179 -4.66 -7.58 -11.12
N ILE A 180 -5.21 -8.66 -11.68
CA ILE A 180 -5.23 -8.85 -13.13
C ILE A 180 -6.23 -7.88 -13.78
N ASP A 181 -5.77 -7.13 -14.77
CA ASP A 181 -6.55 -6.21 -15.60
C ASP A 181 -7.24 -5.05 -14.86
N ARG A 182 -7.05 -4.96 -13.54
CA ARG A 182 -7.58 -3.88 -12.69
C ARG A 182 -6.63 -3.59 -11.54
N TYR A 183 -6.69 -2.37 -11.03
CA TYR A 183 -5.97 -2.01 -9.81
C TYR A 183 -6.60 -2.66 -8.57
N GLY A 184 -5.78 -3.37 -7.80
CA GLY A 184 -6.10 -3.88 -6.48
C GLY A 184 -5.17 -3.28 -5.42
N LEU A 185 -5.72 -2.93 -4.25
CA LEU A 185 -4.95 -2.42 -3.12
C LEU A 185 -4.26 -3.60 -2.42
N LEU A 186 -2.94 -3.50 -2.23
CA LEU A 186 -2.14 -4.39 -1.40
C LEU A 186 -1.84 -3.71 -0.07
N SER A 187 -1.68 -4.50 1.01
CA SER A 187 -1.40 -3.98 2.35
C SER A 187 -0.52 -4.94 3.14
N VAL A 188 0.43 -4.39 3.89
CA VAL A 188 1.26 -5.10 4.87
C VAL A 188 1.58 -4.17 6.04
N GLU A 189 1.72 -4.73 7.24
CA GLU A 189 2.15 -3.98 8.42
C GLU A 189 3.38 -4.63 9.04
N ALA A 190 4.27 -3.79 9.59
CA ALA A 190 5.43 -4.23 10.34
C ALA A 190 5.81 -3.21 11.42
N THR A 191 6.35 -3.71 12.53
CA THR A 191 6.88 -2.87 13.59
C THR A 191 8.34 -2.50 13.28
N ALA A 192 8.64 -1.20 13.24
CA ALA A 192 9.99 -0.72 12.98
C ALA A 192 10.94 -1.19 14.09
N GLN A 193 12.07 -1.80 13.73
CA GLN A 193 13.13 -2.20 14.64
C GLN A 193 14.27 -1.17 14.70
N ASN A 194 14.28 -0.25 13.74
CA ASN A 194 15.25 0.83 13.65
C ASN A 194 14.56 2.17 13.29
N ASN A 195 15.32 3.25 13.21
CA ASN A 195 14.84 4.56 12.75
C ASN A 195 14.73 4.67 11.21
N ILE A 196 14.90 3.55 10.51
CA ILE A 196 14.74 3.38 9.07
C ILE A 196 13.92 2.10 8.86
N ILE A 197 13.00 2.13 7.91
CA ILE A 197 12.36 0.94 7.33
C ILE A 197 12.49 0.99 5.81
N THR A 198 12.45 -0.15 5.15
CA THR A 198 12.45 -0.22 3.68
C THR A 198 11.16 -0.87 3.21
N VAL A 199 10.43 -0.22 2.30
CA VAL A 199 9.28 -0.84 1.63
C VAL A 199 9.73 -1.48 0.32
N PHE A 200 9.14 -2.62 -0.02
CA PHE A 200 9.44 -3.38 -1.23
C PHE A 200 8.17 -3.74 -1.98
N VAL A 201 8.26 -3.81 -3.30
CA VAL A 201 7.30 -4.48 -4.18
C VAL A 201 8.05 -5.56 -4.95
N ARG A 202 7.45 -6.74 -5.10
CA ARG A 202 8.00 -7.89 -5.84
C ARG A 202 6.93 -8.51 -6.74
N ALA A 203 7.28 -8.77 -7.99
CA ALA A 203 6.47 -9.56 -8.91
C ALA A 203 7.28 -10.70 -9.53
N ILE A 204 6.63 -11.86 -9.69
CA ILE A 204 7.18 -13.08 -10.29
C ILE A 204 6.12 -13.73 -11.18
N PRO A 205 6.06 -13.42 -12.49
CA PRO A 205 5.21 -14.18 -13.42
C PRO A 205 5.71 -15.61 -13.55
N GLU A 206 4.85 -16.60 -13.32
CA GLU A 206 5.20 -18.03 -13.43
C GLU A 206 5.59 -18.42 -14.87
N PHE A 207 4.95 -17.81 -15.88
CA PHE A 207 5.15 -18.17 -17.29
C PHE A 207 5.82 -17.07 -18.11
N ALA A 208 6.61 -17.48 -19.11
CA ALA A 208 7.24 -16.62 -20.11
C ALA A 208 6.25 -16.18 -21.21
N ASN A 209 5.14 -15.58 -20.79
CA ASN A 209 4.18 -15.00 -21.70
C ASN A 209 4.81 -13.92 -22.58
N LYS A 210 4.17 -13.66 -23.73
CA LYS A 210 4.60 -12.60 -24.62
C LYS A 210 4.66 -11.27 -23.91
N HIS A 211 3.70 -10.99 -23.03
CA HIS A 211 3.65 -9.79 -22.21
C HIS A 211 3.46 -10.17 -20.74
N ASN A 212 4.31 -9.60 -19.88
CA ASN A 212 4.22 -9.67 -18.43
C ASN A 212 4.49 -8.27 -17.88
N ASN A 213 3.44 -7.51 -17.60
CA ASN A 213 3.53 -6.10 -17.23
C ASN A 213 2.95 -5.87 -15.84
N VAL A 214 3.66 -5.13 -15.01
CA VAL A 214 3.21 -4.71 -13.68
C VAL A 214 3.14 -3.20 -13.66
N TYR A 215 2.09 -2.67 -13.03
CA TYR A 215 1.82 -1.25 -12.86
C TYR A 215 1.60 -0.96 -11.38
N LEU A 216 2.23 0.09 -10.87
CA LEU A 216 2.08 0.55 -9.49
C LEU A 216 1.66 2.00 -9.46
N ASP A 217 0.78 2.33 -8.52
CA ASP A 217 0.27 3.67 -8.32
C ASP A 217 -0.22 3.86 -6.87
N ASP A 218 -0.41 5.12 -6.45
CA ASP A 218 -1.01 5.51 -5.17
C ASP A 218 -0.45 4.74 -3.94
N ALA A 219 0.87 4.77 -3.75
CA ALA A 219 1.54 4.15 -2.60
C ALA A 219 1.33 4.95 -1.30
N GLU A 220 1.22 4.28 -0.17
CA GLU A 220 1.14 4.93 1.15
C GLU A 220 1.93 4.16 2.19
N LEU A 221 2.77 4.87 2.96
CA LEU A 221 3.35 4.37 4.20
C LEU A 221 2.98 5.30 5.34
N VAL A 222 2.27 4.77 6.33
CA VAL A 222 1.81 5.55 7.49
C VAL A 222 2.13 4.83 8.79
N GLN A 223 2.45 5.60 9.83
CA GLN A 223 2.44 5.07 11.19
C GLN A 223 0.99 4.79 11.59
N VAL A 224 0.75 3.61 12.15
CA VAL A 224 -0.56 3.18 12.62
C VAL A 224 -0.53 2.96 14.13
N GLY A 225 -1.66 3.23 14.80
CA GLY A 225 -1.79 2.92 16.22
C GLY A 225 -1.68 1.41 16.48
N PRO A 226 -1.48 0.99 17.74
CA PRO A 226 -1.53 -0.41 18.09
C PRO A 226 -2.89 -1.02 17.62
N PRO A 227 -2.93 -2.30 17.22
CA PRO A 227 -4.18 -2.97 16.88
C PRO A 227 -5.21 -2.73 17.99
N PRO A 228 -6.51 -2.56 17.66
CA PRO A 228 -7.54 -2.51 18.68
C PRO A 228 -7.42 -3.74 19.59
N PRO A 229 -7.57 -3.61 20.92
CA PRO A 229 -7.60 -4.78 21.78
C PRO A 229 -8.70 -5.74 21.29
N PRO A 230 -8.50 -7.07 21.41
CA PRO A 230 -9.54 -8.04 21.06
C PRO A 230 -10.86 -7.67 21.75
N PRO A 231 -12.03 -7.90 21.11
CA PRO A 231 -13.30 -7.67 21.78
C PRO A 231 -13.35 -8.46 23.08
N THR A 232 -13.43 -7.76 24.22
CA THR A 232 -13.62 -8.40 25.52
C THR A 232 -14.93 -9.16 25.47
N ALA A 233 -14.90 -10.47 25.70
CA ALA A 233 -16.11 -11.28 25.79
C ALA A 233 -17.05 -10.66 26.83
N THR A 234 -18.25 -10.26 26.41
CA THR A 234 -19.29 -9.79 27.33
C THR A 234 -19.62 -10.93 28.31
N PRO A 235 -19.55 -10.70 29.63
CA PRO A 235 -19.97 -11.71 30.59
C PRO A 235 -21.44 -12.07 30.35
N LEU A 236 -21.75 -13.36 30.24
CA LEU A 236 -23.15 -13.81 30.19
C LEU A 236 -23.86 -13.38 31.49
N PRO A 237 -25.13 -12.94 31.43
CA PRO A 237 -25.92 -12.68 32.63
C PRO A 237 -25.97 -13.93 33.50
N ALA A 238 -25.73 -13.78 34.80
CA ALA A 238 -25.93 -14.84 35.77
C ALA A 238 -27.43 -15.22 35.80
N THR A 239 -27.72 -16.50 35.64
CA THR A 239 -29.06 -17.10 35.79
C THR A 239 -29.49 -17.21 37.24
#